data_AF-A0A2E5K562-F1
#
_entry.id   AF-A0A2E5K562-F1
#
_cell.length_a   1.000
_cell.length_b   1.000
_cell.length_c   1.000
_cell.angle_alpha   90.00
_cell.angle_beta   90.00
_cell.angle_gamma   90.00
#
_symmetry.space_group_name_H-M   'P 1'
#
loop_
_entity.id
_entity.type
_entity.pdbx_description
1 polymer ?
#
loop_
_entity_poly.entity_id
_entity_poly.type
_entity_poly.pdbx_seq_one_letter_code
_entity_poly.pdbx_strand_id
1 'polypeptide(L)'
;MEGSINLDGDLEVLRMFHYLGLRALKLPVHDLGNDYADSCCVLHRSGGLNEHGVTFIKEMNRLNMVINISHASDETIEQALEVS
;
A
#
# COMPACT_ATOMS: atom_id res chain seq x y z
N MET A 1 -3.36 10.26 -0.88
CA MET A 1 -3.57 9.74 -2.25
C MET A 1 -4.34 8.43 -2.14
N GLU A 2 -5.32 8.24 -3.03
CA GLU A 2 -6.19 7.09 -3.02
C GLU A 2 -5.72 6.06 -4.05
N GLY A 3 -5.02 5.02 -3.57
CA GLY A 3 -4.44 4.00 -4.42
C GLY A 3 -3.05 4.38 -4.96
N SER A 4 -2.23 3.37 -5.16
CA SER A 4 -0.84 3.49 -5.62
C SER A 4 -0.64 3.19 -7.10
N ILE A 5 -1.71 3.15 -7.91
CA ILE A 5 -1.61 2.79 -9.34
C ILE A 5 -0.65 3.69 -10.13
N ASN A 6 -0.53 4.97 -9.72
CA ASN A 6 0.40 5.93 -10.31
C ASN A 6 1.86 5.72 -9.87
N LEU A 7 2.10 4.82 -8.92
CA LEU A 7 3.42 4.45 -8.41
C LEU A 7 3.89 3.13 -9.01
N ASP A 8 2.97 2.23 -9.40
CA ASP A 8 3.28 0.85 -9.80
C ASP A 8 4.18 0.11 -8.77
N GLY A 9 4.06 0.47 -7.50
CA GLY A 9 4.92 -0.02 -6.43
C GLY A 9 6.35 0.53 -6.43
N ASP A 10 6.70 1.50 -7.29
CA ASP A 10 8.03 2.12 -7.32
C ASP A 10 8.26 3.01 -6.09
N LEU A 11 9.28 2.65 -5.31
CA LEU A 11 9.67 3.35 -4.09
C LEU A 11 10.29 4.72 -4.36
N GLU A 12 10.95 4.92 -5.50
CA GLU A 12 11.51 6.24 -5.86
C GLU A 12 10.40 7.22 -6.18
N VAL A 13 9.35 6.76 -6.87
CA VAL A 13 8.16 7.58 -7.12
C VAL A 13 7.44 7.91 -5.81
N LEU A 14 7.31 6.95 -4.87
CA LEU A 14 6.79 7.21 -3.53
C LEU A 14 7.59 8.29 -2.80
N ARG A 15 8.92 8.19 -2.78
CA ARG A 15 9.82 9.18 -2.16
C ARG A 15 9.68 10.56 -2.80
N MET A 16 9.52 10.62 -4.12
CA MET A 16 9.32 11.85 -4.87
C MET A 16 7.98 12.50 -4.52
N PHE A 17 6.88 11.75 -4.44
CA PHE A 17 5.60 12.29 -3.95
C PHE A 17 5.68 12.74 -2.49
N HIS A 18 6.39 12.01 -1.64
CA HIS A 18 6.63 12.44 -0.27
C HIS A 18 7.41 13.77 -0.24
N TYR A 19 8.46 13.92 -1.05
CA TYR A 19 9.19 15.18 -1.19
C TYR A 19 8.26 16.34 -1.62
N LEU A 20 7.31 16.08 -2.51
CA LEU A 20 6.29 17.04 -2.95
C LEU A 20 5.16 17.30 -1.94
N GLY A 21 5.17 16.63 -0.77
CA GLY A 21 4.25 16.91 0.33
C GLY A 21 3.21 15.83 0.62
N LEU A 22 3.21 14.70 -0.09
CA LEU A 22 2.32 13.58 0.23
C LEU A 22 2.67 12.98 1.60
N ARG A 23 1.67 12.81 2.48
CA ARG A 23 1.87 12.26 3.84
C ARG A 23 0.98 11.07 4.17
N ALA A 24 0.00 10.75 3.32
CA ALA A 24 -0.90 9.63 3.51
C ALA A 24 -1.20 8.95 2.17
N LEU A 25 -1.09 7.63 2.13
CA LEU A 25 -1.33 6.83 0.92
C LEU A 25 -2.16 5.59 1.29
N LYS A 26 -3.19 5.33 0.47
CA LYS A 26 -3.98 4.10 0.56
C LYS A 26 -3.29 2.97 -0.19
N LEU A 27 -3.14 1.81 0.44
CA LEU A 27 -2.41 0.67 -0.12
C LEU A 27 -3.06 0.12 -1.41
N PRO A 28 -4.30 -0.42 -1.38
CA PRO A 28 -4.97 -0.86 -2.60
C PRO A 28 -5.57 0.31 -3.38
N VAL A 29 -5.89 0.04 -4.65
CA VAL A 29 -6.47 1.01 -5.59
C VAL A 29 -8.00 0.98 -5.49
N HIS A 30 -8.53 1.38 -4.32
CA HIS A 30 -9.98 1.33 -4.02
C HIS A 30 -10.51 -0.10 -4.16
N ASP A 31 -11.52 -0.30 -4.98
CA ASP A 31 -12.15 -1.61 -5.20
C ASP A 31 -11.26 -2.53 -6.06
N LEU A 32 -10.11 -2.05 -6.52
CA LEU A 32 -9.11 -2.85 -7.21
C LEU A 32 -7.92 -3.14 -6.28
N GLY A 33 -7.44 -4.38 -6.30
CA GLY A 33 -6.11 -4.70 -5.81
C GLY A 33 -5.03 -4.10 -6.71
N ASN A 34 -3.79 -4.15 -6.25
CA ASN A 34 -2.61 -3.93 -7.10
C ASN A 34 -1.71 -5.18 -7.05
N ASP A 35 -0.50 -5.09 -7.61
CA ASP A 35 0.39 -6.24 -7.69
C ASP A 35 1.08 -6.60 -6.36
N TYR A 36 0.79 -5.88 -5.27
CA TYR A 36 1.45 -6.09 -3.98
C TYR A 36 0.55 -5.95 -2.74
N ALA A 37 -0.71 -5.57 -2.90
CA ALA A 37 -1.72 -5.46 -1.85
C ALA A 37 -3.13 -5.75 -2.42
N ASP A 38 -3.83 -6.68 -1.77
CA ASP A 38 -5.17 -7.10 -2.15
C ASP A 38 -6.25 -6.13 -1.62
N SER A 39 -7.34 -5.99 -2.39
CA SER A 39 -8.52 -5.20 -2.02
C SER A 39 -9.65 -6.14 -1.57
N CYS A 40 -10.54 -5.67 -0.69
CA CYS A 40 -11.68 -6.45 -0.21
C CYS A 40 -12.75 -6.71 -1.28
N CYS A 41 -12.67 -6.03 -2.43
CA CYS A 41 -13.72 -6.06 -3.46
C CYS A 41 -13.41 -6.98 -4.66
N VAL A 42 -12.22 -7.56 -4.74
CA VAL A 42 -11.79 -8.39 -5.88
C VAL A 42 -11.13 -9.69 -5.42
N LEU A 43 -10.98 -10.63 -6.36
CA LEU A 43 -10.26 -11.87 -6.11
C LEU A 43 -8.82 -11.57 -5.67
N HIS A 44 -8.45 -12.08 -4.50
CA HIS A 44 -7.12 -11.93 -3.92
C HIS A 44 -6.07 -12.58 -4.82
N ARG A 45 -4.97 -11.87 -5.08
CA ARG A 45 -3.84 -12.36 -5.88
C ARG A 45 -2.72 -12.92 -5.02
N SER A 46 -2.51 -12.34 -3.84
CA SER A 46 -1.37 -12.61 -2.97
C SER A 46 -1.75 -13.15 -1.60
N GLY A 47 -3.05 -13.11 -1.24
CA GLY A 47 -3.52 -13.45 0.11
C GLY A 47 -3.22 -12.33 1.09
N GLY A 48 -3.35 -11.08 0.65
CA GLY A 48 -3.02 -9.89 1.42
C GLY A 48 -1.91 -9.08 0.76
N LEU A 49 -0.74 -9.07 1.39
CA LEU A 49 0.51 -8.46 0.93
C LEU A 49 1.47 -9.53 0.43
N ASN A 50 2.23 -9.22 -0.62
CA ASN A 50 3.42 -9.98 -0.98
C ASN A 50 4.71 -9.33 -0.43
N GLU A 51 5.87 -9.91 -0.73
CA GLU A 51 7.18 -9.40 -0.30
C GLU A 51 7.42 -7.94 -0.70
N HIS A 52 6.93 -7.53 -1.88
CA HIS A 52 7.02 -6.15 -2.32
C HIS A 52 6.14 -5.22 -1.49
N GLY A 53 4.93 -5.65 -1.16
CA GLY A 53 4.01 -4.90 -0.28
C GLY A 53 4.59 -4.68 1.11
N VAL A 54 5.26 -5.69 1.67
CA VAL A 54 6.01 -5.57 2.94
C VAL A 54 7.11 -4.52 2.82
N THR A 55 7.87 -4.54 1.72
CA THR A 55 8.94 -3.54 1.48
C THR A 55 8.36 -2.13 1.35
N PHE A 56 7.22 -2.00 0.67
CA PHE A 56 6.53 -0.75 0.47
C PHE A 56 6.05 -0.13 1.79
N ILE A 57 5.46 -0.95 2.68
CA ILE A 57 5.06 -0.51 4.03
C ILE A 57 6.26 -0.04 4.85
N LYS A 58 7.37 -0.79 4.83
CA LYS A 58 8.60 -0.39 5.54
C LYS A 58 9.13 0.96 5.07
N GLU A 59 9.04 1.24 3.77
CA GLU A 59 9.44 2.53 3.22
C GLU A 59 8.48 3.65 3.64
N MET A 60 7.17 3.41 3.65
CA MET A 60 6.18 4.37 4.17
C MET A 60 6.45 4.71 5.65
N ASN A 61 6.77 3.71 6.48
CA ASN A 61 7.13 3.91 7.89
C ASN A 61 8.43 4.70 8.03
N ARG A 62 9.46 4.38 7.22
CA ARG A 62 10.71 5.14 7.19
C ARG A 62 10.49 6.62 6.84
N LEU A 63 9.49 6.91 6.01
CA LEU A 63 9.09 8.26 5.60
C LEU A 63 8.11 8.94 6.58
N ASN A 64 7.71 8.27 7.68
CA ASN A 64 6.68 8.74 8.62
C ASN A 64 5.33 9.07 7.93
N MET A 65 4.91 8.23 6.98
CA MET A 65 3.65 8.39 6.27
C MET A 65 2.52 7.62 6.97
N VAL A 66 1.30 8.15 6.89
CA VAL A 66 0.09 7.43 7.29
C VAL A 66 -0.24 6.37 6.24
N ILE A 67 -0.28 5.11 6.68
CA ILE A 67 -0.75 3.98 5.88
C ILE A 67 -2.27 3.91 5.99
N ASN A 68 -2.96 4.17 4.87
CA ASN A 68 -4.42 4.06 4.81
C ASN A 68 -4.82 2.67 4.30
N ILE A 69 -5.58 1.95 5.12
CA ILE A 69 -6.04 0.58 4.88
C ILE A 69 -7.51 0.49 4.43
N SER A 70 -8.15 1.62 4.11
CA SER A 70 -9.50 1.57 3.52
C SER A 70 -9.51 0.75 2.23
N HIS A 71 -10.53 -0.08 2.03
CA HIS A 71 -10.69 -1.04 0.92
C HIS A 71 -9.63 -2.16 0.85
N ALA A 72 -8.75 -2.30 1.84
CA ALA A 72 -7.86 -3.45 1.93
C ALA A 72 -8.64 -4.72 2.28
N SER A 73 -8.18 -5.89 1.80
CA SER A 73 -8.70 -7.18 2.29
C SER A 73 -8.39 -7.36 3.79
N ASP A 74 -9.12 -8.25 4.46
CA ASP A 74 -8.87 -8.53 5.88
C ASP A 74 -7.43 -9.01 6.11
N GLU A 75 -6.90 -9.87 5.24
CA GLU A 75 -5.51 -10.34 5.32
C GLU A 75 -4.51 -9.19 5.09
N THR A 76 -4.80 -8.26 4.18
CA THR A 76 -3.96 -7.08 3.95
C THR A 76 -3.93 -6.19 5.20
N ILE A 77 -5.07 -6.02 5.88
CA ILE A 77 -5.17 -5.24 7.12
C ILE A 77 -4.32 -5.88 8.22
N GLU A 78 -4.49 -7.18 8.45
CA GLU A 78 -3.73 -7.91 9.48
C GLU A 78 -2.23 -7.85 9.22
N GLN A 79 -1.80 -8.16 7.99
CA GLN A 79 -0.38 -8.16 7.63
C GLN A 79 0.22 -6.75 7.65
N ALA A 80 -0.54 -5.71 7.28
CA ALA A 80 -0.08 -4.34 7.40
C ALA A 80 0.17 -3.95 8.86
N LEU A 81 -0.68 -4.40 9.79
CA LEU A 81 -0.49 -4.18 11.23
C LEU A 81 0.73 -4.94 11.78
N GLU A 82 0.99 -6.15 11.31
CA GLU A 82 2.16 -6.96 11.72
C GLU A 82 3.49 -6.38 11.23
N VAL A 83 3.51 -5.82 10.02
CA VAL A 83 4.73 -5.25 9.41
C VAL A 83 5.04 -3.86 9.95
N SER A 84 4.00 -3.12 10.40
CA SER A 84 4.12 -1.69 10.67
C SER A 84 4.80 -1.31 11.97
#